data_AF-A0AAN8V8M2-F1
#
_entry.id   AF-A0AAN8V8M2-F1
#
_cell.length_a   1.000
_cell.length_b   1.000
_cell.length_c   1.000
_cell.angle_alpha   90.00
_cell.angle_beta   90.00
_cell.angle_gamma   90.00
#
_symmetry.space_group_name_H-M   'P 1'
#
loop_
_entity.id
_entity.type
_entity.pdbx_description
1 polymer ?
#
loop_
_entity_poly.entity_id
_entity_poly.type
_entity_poly.pdbx_seq_one_letter_code
_entity_poly.pdbx_strand_id
1 'polypeptide(L)'
;MVVDFTMRKLAFISCGGLKQLIRLSKSMDSSLRLNAVWALRNLVFLANIRHKEEILLELTSSTLVSLINDPEPFVQEQALAFTRNIVDGNINSIELVLNEDCAILNAAGRQLWSASKTEVLIQ
;
A
#
# COMPACT_ATOMS: atom_id res chain seq x y z
N MET A 1 6.65 14.83 14.96
CA MET A 1 5.44 14.88 15.81
C MET A 1 4.49 13.80 15.31
N VAL A 2 4.45 12.63 15.95
CA VAL A 2 3.54 11.54 15.57
C VAL A 2 2.18 11.87 16.18
N VAL A 3 1.25 12.32 15.35
CA VAL A 3 -0.11 12.61 15.78
C VAL A 3 -0.85 11.28 15.81
N ASP A 4 -1.20 10.80 16.99
CA ASP A 4 -2.03 9.60 17.13
C ASP A 4 -3.46 9.93 16.69
N PHE A 5 -3.79 9.47 15.48
CA PHE A 5 -5.07 9.68 14.81
C PHE A 5 -6.05 8.51 15.01
N THR A 6 -5.77 7.56 15.90
CA THR A 6 -6.46 6.25 15.95
C THR A 6 -8.00 6.36 16.02
N MET A 7 -8.54 7.29 16.81
CA MET A 7 -10.00 7.56 16.86
C MET A 7 -10.57 8.12 15.55
N ARG A 8 -9.84 9.05 14.89
CA ARG A 8 -10.29 9.66 13.62
C ARG A 8 -10.16 8.69 12.44
N LYS A 9 -9.18 7.78 12.47
CA LYS A 9 -9.02 6.71 11.48
C LYS A 9 -10.24 5.77 11.46
N LEU A 10 -10.71 5.35 12.63
CA LEU A 10 -11.89 4.48 12.75
C LEU A 10 -13.15 5.16 12.21
N ALA A 11 -13.41 6.41 12.62
CA ALA A 11 -14.55 7.17 12.11
C ALA A 11 -14.53 7.33 10.58
N PHE A 12 -13.35 7.57 10.00
CA PHE A 12 -13.19 7.66 8.55
C PHE A 12 -13.52 6.35 7.84
N ILE A 13 -13.06 5.21 8.38
CA ILE A 13 -13.36 3.88 7.83
C ILE A 13 -14.88 3.59 7.93
N SER A 14 -15.49 3.86 9.09
CA SER A 14 -16.92 3.63 9.33
C SER A 14 -17.83 4.45 8.40
N CYS A 15 -17.41 5.65 7.98
CA CYS A 15 -18.14 6.48 7.03
C CYS A 15 -17.91 6.11 5.55
N GLY A 16 -17.29 4.97 5.26
CA GLY A 16 -17.02 4.51 3.88
C GLY A 16 -15.82 5.17 3.22
N GLY A 17 -14.99 5.90 3.98
CA GLY A 17 -13.80 6.58 3.48
C GLY A 17 -12.79 5.61 2.86
N LEU A 18 -12.65 4.39 3.41
CA LEU A 18 -11.79 3.34 2.86
C LEU A 18 -12.19 2.97 1.42
N LYS A 19 -13.48 2.71 1.19
CA LYS A 19 -14.02 2.35 -0.14
C LYS A 19 -13.79 3.46 -1.15
N GLN A 20 -13.94 4.71 -0.71
CA GLN A 20 -13.67 5.87 -1.54
C GLN A 20 -12.18 5.98 -1.93
N LEU A 21 -11.25 5.76 -0.98
CA LEU A 21 -9.82 5.75 -1.28
C LEU A 21 -9.45 4.64 -2.27
N ILE A 22 -10.00 3.44 -2.11
CA ILE A 22 -9.76 2.32 -3.04
C ILE A 22 -10.30 2.63 -4.44
N ARG A 23 -11.43 3.34 -4.53
CA ARG A 23 -11.93 3.81 -5.83
C ARG A 23 -10.98 4.82 -6.46
N LEU A 24 -10.49 5.78 -5.68
CA LEU A 24 -9.56 6.82 -6.16
C LEU A 24 -8.19 6.25 -6.53
N SER A 25 -7.73 5.19 -5.86
CA SER A 25 -6.48 4.50 -6.23
C SER A 25 -6.54 3.83 -7.62
N LYS A 26 -7.73 3.67 -8.19
CA LYS A 26 -7.96 3.12 -9.54
C LYS A 26 -8.26 4.20 -10.59
N SER A 27 -8.12 5.48 -10.24
CA SER A 27 -8.39 6.59 -11.14
C SER A 27 -7.41 6.64 -12.33
N MET A 28 -7.87 7.14 -13.47
CA MET A 28 -6.97 7.45 -14.59
C MET A 28 -6.03 8.63 -14.28
N ASP A 29 -6.41 9.50 -13.35
CA ASP A 29 -5.61 10.62 -12.86
C ASP A 29 -4.56 10.14 -11.84
N SER A 30 -3.28 10.32 -12.17
CA SER A 30 -2.14 9.93 -11.34
C SER A 30 -2.07 10.65 -10.01
N SER A 31 -2.50 11.92 -9.95
CA SER A 31 -2.54 12.70 -8.70
C SER A 31 -3.59 12.15 -7.74
N LEU A 32 -4.75 11.72 -8.26
CA LEU A 32 -5.78 11.06 -7.46
C LEU A 32 -5.30 9.69 -6.95
N ARG A 33 -4.63 8.91 -7.79
CA ARG A 33 -4.03 7.63 -7.35
C ARG A 33 -2.99 7.87 -6.26
N LEU A 34 -2.04 8.78 -6.49
CA LEU A 34 -0.98 9.12 -5.54
C LEU A 34 -1.54 9.50 -4.18
N ASN A 35 -2.48 10.46 -4.15
CA ASN A 35 -3.08 10.93 -2.90
C ASN A 35 -3.89 9.84 -2.20
N ALA A 36 -4.56 8.98 -2.95
CA ALA A 36 -5.30 7.86 -2.38
C ALA A 36 -4.37 6.82 -1.73
N VAL A 37 -3.29 6.42 -2.43
CA VAL A 37 -2.31 5.47 -1.90
C VAL A 37 -1.58 6.05 -0.69
N TRP A 38 -1.25 7.34 -0.73
CA TRP A 38 -0.65 8.04 0.41
C TRP A 38 -1.58 8.03 1.63
N ALA A 39 -2.87 8.29 1.44
CA ALA A 39 -3.86 8.20 2.51
C ALA A 39 -4.00 6.77 3.05
N LEU A 40 -4.05 5.75 2.18
CA LEU A 40 -4.07 4.33 2.58
C LEU A 40 -2.82 3.96 3.40
N ARG A 41 -1.63 4.43 2.99
CA ARG A 41 -0.36 4.24 3.72
C ARG A 41 -0.43 4.81 5.13
N ASN A 42 -1.01 6.00 5.26
CA ASN A 42 -1.20 6.66 6.54
C ASN A 42 -2.23 5.96 7.43
N LEU A 43 -3.28 5.35 6.85
CA LEU A 43 -4.24 4.54 7.60
C LEU A 43 -3.58 3.32 8.22
N VAL A 44 -2.77 2.59 7.43
CA VAL A 44 -2.07 1.37 7.86
C VAL A 44 -0.92 1.65 8.82
N PHE A 45 -0.35 2.85 8.84
CA PHE A 45 0.73 3.21 9.76
C PHE A 45 0.31 2.99 11.23
N LEU A 46 1.03 2.10 11.92
CA LEU A 46 0.74 1.65 13.29
C LEU A 46 -0.65 1.02 13.49
N ALA A 47 -1.29 0.54 12.42
CA ALA A 47 -2.53 -0.21 12.52
C ALA A 47 -2.28 -1.61 13.12
N ASN A 48 -3.22 -2.10 13.92
CA ASN A 48 -3.19 -3.49 14.39
C ASN A 48 -3.51 -4.46 13.23
N ILE A 49 -3.24 -5.75 13.43
CA ILE A 49 -3.41 -6.78 12.39
C ILE A 49 -4.83 -6.82 11.80
N ARG A 50 -5.87 -6.69 12.62
CA ARG A 50 -7.27 -6.74 12.17
C ARG A 50 -7.58 -5.60 11.19
N HIS A 51 -7.14 -4.39 11.47
CA HIS A 51 -7.33 -3.26 10.55
C HIS A 51 -6.51 -3.43 9.26
N LYS A 52 -5.33 -4.05 9.32
CA LYS A 52 -4.54 -4.35 8.13
C LYS A 52 -5.23 -5.36 7.22
N GLU A 53 -5.80 -6.42 7.82
CA GLU A 53 -6.63 -7.40 7.14
C GLU A 53 -7.83 -6.75 6.46
N GLU A 54 -8.61 -5.94 7.19
CA GLU A 54 -9.78 -5.23 6.63
C GLU A 54 -9.40 -4.34 5.44
N ILE A 55 -8.31 -3.59 5.55
CA ILE A 55 -7.84 -2.72 4.48
C ILE A 55 -7.38 -3.53 3.26
N LEU A 56 -6.65 -4.63 3.46
CA LEU A 56 -6.20 -5.48 2.35
C LEU A 56 -7.33 -6.27 1.70
N LEU A 57 -8.32 -6.72 2.47
CA LEU A 57 -9.52 -7.38 1.95
C LEU A 57 -10.30 -6.45 1.03
N GLU A 58 -10.52 -5.20 1.45
CA GLU A 58 -11.22 -4.20 0.64
C GLU A 58 -10.35 -3.73 -0.56
N LEU A 59 -9.05 -3.52 -0.37
CA LEU A 59 -8.14 -3.07 -1.44
C LEU A 59 -7.94 -4.19 -2.48
N THR A 60 -7.88 -5.45 -2.06
CA THR A 60 -7.46 -6.65 -2.81
C THR A 60 -5.97 -6.68 -3.19
N SER A 61 -5.37 -7.87 -3.15
CA SER A 61 -3.96 -8.07 -3.53
C SER A 61 -3.68 -7.68 -4.98
N SER A 62 -4.63 -7.91 -5.89
CA SER A 62 -4.49 -7.56 -7.32
C SER A 62 -4.39 -6.04 -7.54
N THR A 63 -5.19 -5.26 -6.81
CA THR A 63 -5.11 -3.80 -6.88
C THR A 63 -3.77 -3.30 -6.32
N LEU A 64 -3.31 -3.86 -5.20
CA LEU A 64 -2.00 -3.49 -4.66
C LEU A 64 -0.86 -3.83 -5.63
N VAL A 65 -0.89 -5.00 -6.26
CA VAL A 65 0.08 -5.38 -7.30
C VAL A 65 0.02 -4.40 -8.48
N SER A 66 -1.16 -3.96 -8.90
CA SER A 66 -1.30 -2.95 -9.95
C SER A 66 -0.67 -1.62 -9.56
N LEU A 67 -0.81 -1.19 -8.30
CA LEU A 67 -0.23 0.05 -7.78
C LEU A 67 1.30 -0.04 -7.63
N ILE A 68 1.83 -1.20 -7.27
CA ILE A 68 3.29 -1.44 -7.24
C ILE A 68 3.88 -1.36 -8.65
N ASN A 69 3.12 -1.77 -9.66
CA ASN A 69 3.51 -1.68 -11.07
C ASN A 69 2.92 -0.44 -11.76
N ASP A 70 2.51 0.60 -11.01
CA ASP A 70 1.97 1.82 -11.60
C ASP A 70 3.02 2.47 -12.50
N PRO A 71 2.65 2.98 -13.68
CA PRO A 71 3.58 3.68 -14.57
C PRO A 71 4.15 4.95 -13.94
N GLU A 72 3.48 5.53 -12.94
CA GLU A 72 3.90 6.76 -12.29
C GLU A 72 4.81 6.47 -11.08
N PRO A 73 6.09 6.91 -11.11
CA PRO A 73 7.07 6.55 -10.08
C PRO A 73 6.65 6.90 -8.65
N PHE A 74 6.00 8.05 -8.46
CA PHE A 74 5.55 8.48 -7.13
C PHE A 74 4.40 7.60 -6.60
N VAL A 75 3.52 7.10 -7.47
CA VAL A 75 2.46 6.18 -7.06
C VAL A 75 3.08 4.84 -6.65
N GLN A 76 4.01 4.34 -7.45
CA GLN A 76 4.77 3.13 -7.16
C GLN A 76 5.52 3.24 -5.81
N GLU A 77 6.22 4.35 -5.57
CA GLU A 77 6.93 4.59 -4.31
C GLU A 77 5.97 4.53 -3.11
N GLN A 78 4.81 5.20 -3.20
CA GLN A 78 3.82 5.14 -2.13
C GLN A 78 3.21 3.74 -1.96
N ALA A 79 3.07 2.96 -3.03
CA ALA A 79 2.57 1.59 -2.97
C ALA A 79 3.58 0.62 -2.29
N LEU A 80 4.87 0.79 -2.58
CA LEU A 80 5.94 0.07 -1.88
C LEU A 80 5.99 0.47 -0.40
N ALA A 81 5.89 1.76 -0.09
CA ALA A 81 5.85 2.26 1.28
C ALA A 81 4.59 1.82 2.04
N PHE A 82 3.44 1.70 1.36
CA PHE A 82 2.22 1.08 1.89
C PHE A 82 2.46 -0.39 2.24
N THR A 83 3.06 -1.17 1.32
CA THR A 83 3.39 -2.58 1.52
C THR A 83 4.33 -2.76 2.72
N ARG A 84 5.35 -1.90 2.85
CA ARG A 84 6.25 -1.85 4.01
C ARG A 84 5.48 -1.63 5.32
N ASN A 85 4.47 -0.75 5.33
CA ASN A 85 3.65 -0.51 6.52
C ASN A 85 2.72 -1.69 6.85
N ILE A 86 2.26 -2.44 5.85
CA ILE A 86 1.48 -3.67 6.07
C ILE A 86 2.32 -4.71 6.81
N VAL A 87 3.54 -4.99 6.35
CA VAL A 87 4.39 -6.04 6.96
C VAL A 87 5.01 -5.65 8.31
N ASP A 88 5.00 -4.37 8.66
CA ASP A 88 5.55 -3.85 9.92
C ASP A 88 4.80 -4.42 11.15
N GLY A 89 5.50 -5.04 12.11
CA GLY A 89 4.86 -5.61 13.30
C GLY A 89 5.27 -7.05 13.55
N ASN A 90 4.29 -7.97 13.60
CA ASN A 90 4.50 -9.37 13.92
C ASN A 90 4.41 -10.28 12.68
N ILE A 91 4.69 -11.57 12.86
CA ILE A 91 4.68 -12.57 11.78
C ILE A 91 3.34 -12.61 11.01
N ASN A 92 2.20 -12.48 11.70
CA ASN A 92 0.88 -12.46 11.07
C ASN A 92 0.76 -11.32 10.05
N SER A 93 1.41 -10.17 10.30
CA SER A 93 1.41 -9.03 9.37
C SER A 93 2.20 -9.33 8.09
N ILE A 94 3.24 -10.15 8.21
CA ILE A 94 4.05 -10.63 7.09
C ILE A 94 3.25 -11.64 6.26
N GLU A 95 2.54 -12.56 6.92
CA GLU A 95 1.70 -13.58 6.28
C GLU A 95 0.63 -12.98 5.35
N LEU A 96 0.11 -11.78 5.65
CA LEU A 96 -0.84 -11.06 4.77
C LEU A 96 -0.27 -10.78 3.37
N VAL A 97 1.05 -10.59 3.26
CA VAL A 97 1.75 -10.30 2.00
C VAL A 97 2.33 -11.57 1.38
N LEU A 98 2.56 -12.60 2.19
CA LEU A 98 3.01 -13.94 1.80
C LEU A 98 1.86 -14.91 1.54
N ASN A 99 0.73 -14.43 1.01
CA ASN A 99 -0.38 -15.30 0.64
C ASN A 99 0.03 -16.33 -0.45
N GLU A 100 -0.88 -17.25 -0.82
CA GLU A 100 -0.57 -18.45 -1.64
C GLU A 100 0.35 -18.20 -2.85
N ASP A 101 0.18 -17.09 -3.59
CA ASP A 101 0.98 -16.76 -4.77
C ASP A 101 2.15 -15.80 -4.52
N CYS A 102 2.29 -15.29 -3.29
CA CYS A 102 3.25 -14.25 -2.90
C CYS A 102 3.25 -13.05 -3.88
N ALA A 103 2.10 -12.74 -4.49
CA ALA A 103 2.03 -11.86 -5.65
C ALA A 103 2.52 -10.44 -5.35
N ILE A 104 2.19 -9.94 -4.15
CA ILE A 104 2.61 -8.62 -3.66
C ILE A 104 4.12 -8.60 -3.44
N LEU A 105 4.67 -9.61 -2.75
CA LEU A 105 6.12 -9.72 -2.53
C LEU A 105 6.88 -9.82 -3.86
N ASN A 106 6.41 -10.65 -4.78
CA ASN A 106 7.01 -10.82 -6.10
C ASN A 106 6.99 -9.52 -6.91
N ALA A 107 5.90 -8.76 -6.86
CA ALA A 107 5.81 -7.46 -7.50
C ALA A 107 6.82 -6.47 -6.89
N ALA A 108 6.87 -6.37 -5.55
CA ALA A 108 7.81 -5.49 -4.87
C ALA A 108 9.27 -5.86 -5.18
N GLY A 109 9.61 -7.15 -5.14
CA GLY A 109 10.94 -7.67 -5.47
C GLY A 109 11.38 -7.31 -6.89
N ARG A 110 10.49 -7.42 -7.89
CA ARG A 110 10.79 -7.01 -9.27
C ARG A 110 11.11 -5.53 -9.39
N GLN A 111 10.36 -4.66 -8.71
CA GLN A 111 10.60 -3.22 -8.77
C GLN A 111 11.90 -2.81 -8.10
N LEU A 112 12.22 -3.39 -6.94
CA LEU A 112 13.50 -3.18 -6.26
C LEU A 112 14.68 -3.65 -7.11
N TRP A 113 14.55 -4.80 -7.78
CA TRP A 113 15.56 -5.32 -8.69
C TRP A 113 15.73 -4.47 -9.95
N SER A 114 14.64 -3.89 -10.47
CA SER A 114 14.70 -2.98 -11.60
C SER A 114 15.44 -1.69 -11.23
N ALA A 115 15.13 -1.11 -10.06
CA ALA A 115 15.76 0.11 -9.60
C ALA A 115 17.28 -0.05 -9.40
N SER A 116 17.73 -1.18 -8.85
CA SER A 116 19.16 -1.45 -8.65
C SER A 116 19.94 -1.57 -9.96
N LYS A 117 19.33 -2.08 -11.03
CA LYS A 117 19.98 -2.13 -12.36
C LYS A 117 20.11 -0.78 -13.02
N THR A 118 19.13 0.11 -12.84
CA THR A 118 19.18 1.47 -13.39
C THR A 118 20.34 2.27 -12.81
N GLU A 119 20.65 2.09 -11.52
CA GLU A 119 21.81 2.74 -10.87
C GLU A 119 23.15 2.23 -11.42
N VAL A 120 23.27 0.96 -11.78
CA VAL A 120 24.50 0.34 -12.31
C VAL A 120 24.82 0.78 -13.75
N LEU A 121 23.81 1.18 -14.53
CA LEU A 121 23.97 1.63 -15.92
C LEU A 121 24.30 3.13 -16.06
N ILE A 122 24.29 3.87 -14.95
CA ILE A 122 24.55 5.33 -14.92
C ILE A 122 25.99 5.63 -14.42
N GLN A 123 26.81 4.61 -14.16
CA GLN A 123 28.23 4.73 -13.81
C GLN A 123 29.14 4.40 -15.00
#